data_AF-A0AAE8ZYZ2-F1
#
_entry.id   AF-A0AAE8ZYZ2-F1
#
_cell.length_a   1.000
_cell.length_b   1.000
_cell.length_c   1.000
_cell.angle_alpha   90.00
_cell.angle_beta   90.00
_cell.angle_gamma   90.00
#
_symmetry.space_group_name_H-M   'P 1'
#
loop_
_entity.id
_entity.type
_entity.pdbx_description
1 polymer ?
#
loop_
_entity_poly.entity_id
_entity_poly.type
_entity_poly.pdbx_seq_one_letter_code
_entity_poly.pdbx_strand_id
1 'polypeptide(L)'
;MGNLTFQFITLLLVPYASALDCTQIWSSDIRDGNTVNFPKSDGSMQTLPGNFNCVYNISAPTNSTNGIYAIVTLKNGLQGANDYILVKKITGTQQKLVSSGNKVETFKVIPGSQLSVQVVTKSVVMNSQFAVSVEYHGVVIGPKVQMKTGGEMNYLDVKTINHGSDLFSSVTYVSMEHIVLTLAGTEFDYHYDSNVYDTCYFIDGTFENQRKIYEVDDFAPDKDRDFTTIAHHLTIVSLQEKVIQVVLNPVSEVQQFDDLYAVPVTNTSEVYYTTNNDAYEFVNFDSVGIVMEVVKVITWPCRAIVVNGPPNAESKVLLSLDSNPTKPQIFNVKYLTVVSYGCNFEFTLRSSN
;
A
#
# COMPACT_ATOMS: atom_id res chain seq x y z
N MET A 1 73.20 -19.33 -49.68
CA MET A 1 72.04 -18.46 -49.95
C MET A 1 70.81 -19.34 -50.04
N GLY A 2 70.05 -19.44 -48.95
CA GLY A 2 68.77 -20.17 -48.90
C GLY A 2 67.82 -19.35 -48.02
N ASN A 3 66.78 -18.81 -48.64
CA ASN A 3 65.82 -17.90 -48.01
C ASN A 3 65.00 -18.63 -46.94
N LEU A 4 65.07 -18.15 -45.69
CA LEU A 4 64.08 -18.45 -44.66
C LEU A 4 62.86 -17.54 -44.88
N THR A 5 61.75 -18.12 -45.32
CA THR A 5 60.42 -17.49 -45.29
C THR A 5 59.81 -17.67 -43.90
N PHE A 6 59.81 -16.61 -43.09
CA PHE A 6 59.07 -16.54 -41.83
C PHE A 6 57.59 -16.28 -42.14
N GLN A 7 56.73 -17.28 -41.91
CA GLN A 7 55.28 -17.05 -41.85
C GLN A 7 54.93 -16.41 -40.49
N PHE A 8 54.47 -15.17 -40.53
CA PHE A 8 53.79 -14.55 -39.39
C PHE A 8 52.36 -15.09 -39.33
N ILE A 9 52.10 -16.01 -38.40
CA ILE A 9 50.74 -16.37 -37.98
C ILE A 9 50.29 -15.28 -37.02
N THR A 10 49.42 -14.39 -37.50
CA THR A 10 48.67 -13.45 -36.66
C THR A 10 47.67 -14.24 -35.83
N LEU A 11 47.97 -14.43 -34.53
CA LEU A 11 47.00 -14.89 -33.55
C LEU A 11 45.87 -13.85 -33.44
N LEU A 12 44.69 -14.19 -33.94
CA LEU A 12 43.45 -13.51 -33.60
C LEU A 12 43.19 -13.72 -32.12
N LEU A 13 43.45 -12.69 -31.31
CA LEU A 13 42.91 -12.58 -29.95
C LEU A 13 41.39 -12.49 -30.08
N VAL A 14 40.72 -13.64 -29.94
CA VAL A 14 39.27 -13.68 -29.70
C VAL A 14 39.06 -12.92 -28.39
N PRO A 15 38.33 -11.79 -28.38
CA PRO A 15 37.93 -11.19 -27.12
C PRO A 15 37.10 -12.25 -26.40
N TYR A 16 37.59 -12.72 -25.26
CA TYR A 16 36.79 -13.46 -24.31
C TYR A 16 35.53 -12.62 -24.08
N ALA A 17 34.39 -13.10 -24.59
CA ALA A 17 33.10 -12.54 -24.24
C ALA A 17 32.92 -12.87 -22.76
N SER A 18 33.35 -11.98 -21.88
CA SER A 18 32.98 -12.00 -20.48
C SER A 18 31.46 -11.94 -20.47
N ALA A 19 30.81 -13.09 -20.27
CA ALA A 19 29.38 -13.13 -20.05
C ALA A 19 29.11 -12.17 -18.88
N LEU A 20 28.17 -11.25 -19.07
CA LEU A 20 27.79 -10.32 -18.02
C LEU A 20 27.38 -11.13 -16.79
N ASP A 21 28.10 -10.97 -15.68
CA ASP A 21 27.87 -11.79 -14.49
C ASP A 21 26.58 -11.34 -13.78
N CYS A 22 25.78 -12.32 -13.37
CA CYS A 22 24.52 -12.12 -12.68
C CYS A 22 24.75 -12.01 -11.16
N THR A 23 25.60 -11.06 -10.76
CA THR A 23 26.03 -10.91 -9.37
C THR A 23 24.92 -10.26 -8.53
N GLN A 24 24.59 -10.89 -7.41
CA GLN A 24 23.61 -10.37 -6.46
C GLN A 24 24.23 -9.29 -5.57
N ILE A 25 23.38 -8.47 -4.96
CA ILE A 25 23.80 -7.53 -3.91
C ILE A 25 24.29 -8.33 -2.71
N TRP A 26 25.46 -7.99 -2.20
CA TRP A 26 26.05 -8.65 -1.05
C TRP A 26 25.36 -8.20 0.23
N SER A 27 25.19 -9.10 1.20
CA SER A 27 24.54 -8.76 2.48
C SER A 27 25.25 -7.63 3.23
N SER A 28 26.58 -7.49 3.08
CA SER A 28 27.37 -6.40 3.65
C SER A 28 27.04 -5.01 3.11
N ASP A 29 26.44 -4.96 1.91
CA ASP A 29 26.08 -3.73 1.22
C ASP A 29 24.62 -3.32 1.50
N ILE A 30 23.83 -4.20 2.14
CA ILE A 30 22.46 -3.91 2.57
C ILE A 30 22.51 -3.28 3.96
N ARG A 31 22.75 -1.97 3.99
CA ARG A 31 22.86 -1.17 5.22
C ARG A 31 22.43 0.26 4.99
N ASP A 32 22.04 0.93 6.07
CA ASP A 32 21.60 2.31 6.05
C ASP A 32 22.61 3.26 5.36
N GLY A 33 22.07 4.16 4.54
CA GLY A 33 22.80 5.18 3.80
C GLY A 33 23.64 4.66 2.62
N ASN A 34 23.59 3.36 2.31
CA ASN A 34 24.37 2.79 1.22
C ASN A 34 23.59 2.77 -0.10
N THR A 35 24.29 3.04 -1.19
CA THR A 35 23.76 2.91 -2.56
C THR A 35 24.53 1.84 -3.31
N VAL A 36 23.81 0.87 -3.88
CA VAL A 36 24.40 -0.21 -4.69
C VAL A 36 23.92 -0.07 -6.12
N ASN A 37 24.87 -0.06 -7.06
CA ASN A 37 24.58 -0.02 -8.49
C ASN A 37 24.92 -1.35 -9.15
N PHE A 38 24.04 -1.81 -10.03
CA PHE A 38 24.32 -2.95 -10.90
C PHE A 38 23.70 -2.76 -12.29
N PRO A 39 24.29 -3.36 -13.34
CA PRO A 39 25.46 -4.24 -13.31
C PRO A 39 26.79 -3.54 -13.06
N LYS A 40 26.89 -2.25 -13.40
CA LYS A 40 28.10 -1.46 -13.17
C LYS A 40 28.02 -0.70 -11.86
N SER A 41 29.10 -0.73 -11.09
CA SER A 41 29.21 -0.05 -9.80
C SER A 41 29.10 1.48 -9.90
N ASP A 42 29.40 2.06 -11.05
CA ASP A 42 29.29 3.51 -11.31
C ASP A 42 27.86 3.98 -11.64
N GLY A 43 26.88 3.07 -11.70
CA GLY A 43 25.48 3.40 -12.02
C GLY A 43 25.23 3.73 -13.50
N SER A 44 26.24 3.57 -14.36
CA SER A 44 26.09 3.74 -15.81
C SER A 44 25.41 2.53 -16.45
N MET A 45 24.80 2.77 -17.61
CA MET A 45 24.12 1.72 -18.38
C MET A 45 25.12 0.66 -18.87
N GLN A 46 24.78 -0.61 -18.68
CA GLN A 46 25.53 -1.75 -19.17
C GLN A 46 24.89 -2.31 -20.44
N THR A 47 25.68 -2.46 -21.50
CA THR A 47 25.24 -3.16 -22.72
C THR A 47 25.07 -4.65 -22.44
N LEU A 48 23.93 -5.18 -22.84
CA LEU A 48 23.52 -6.56 -22.64
C LEU A 48 24.01 -7.44 -23.80
N PRO A 49 24.57 -8.64 -23.51
CA PRO A 49 24.82 -9.63 -24.55
C PRO A 49 23.50 -10.19 -25.10
N GLY A 50 23.54 -10.88 -26.24
CA GLY A 50 22.39 -11.64 -26.74
C GLY A 50 22.19 -12.93 -25.92
N ASN A 51 20.95 -13.42 -25.88
CA ASN A 51 20.55 -14.59 -25.06
C ASN A 51 20.84 -14.44 -23.56
N PHE A 52 20.78 -13.21 -23.04
CA PHE A 52 20.95 -12.94 -21.62
C PHE A 52 19.66 -13.24 -20.86
N ASN A 53 19.79 -13.82 -19.67
CA ASN A 53 18.68 -13.98 -18.72
C ASN A 53 19.27 -13.98 -17.30
N CYS A 54 19.04 -12.89 -16.57
CA CYS A 54 19.52 -12.75 -15.20
C CYS A 54 18.40 -12.22 -14.32
N VAL A 55 18.34 -12.72 -13.07
CA VAL A 55 17.41 -12.28 -12.04
C VAL A 55 18.20 -11.66 -10.91
N TYR A 56 17.94 -10.39 -10.61
CA TYR A 56 18.48 -9.68 -9.45
C TYR A 56 17.41 -9.62 -8.37
N ASN A 57 17.75 -10.10 -7.17
CA ASN A 57 16.90 -10.03 -6.00
C ASN A 57 17.35 -8.88 -5.10
N ILE A 58 16.44 -7.97 -4.83
CA ILE A 58 16.67 -6.81 -3.96
C ILE A 58 15.85 -7.03 -2.70
N SER A 59 16.55 -7.31 -1.60
CA SER A 59 15.93 -7.66 -0.33
C SER A 59 16.09 -6.54 0.69
N ALA A 60 15.09 -6.39 1.53
CA ALA A 60 15.01 -5.39 2.58
C ALA A 60 14.88 -6.11 3.93
N PRO A 61 15.98 -6.48 4.60
CA PRO A 61 15.91 -7.28 5.83
C PRO A 61 15.25 -6.51 6.98
N THR A 62 14.70 -7.25 7.95
CA THR A 62 14.02 -6.68 9.11
C THR A 62 14.19 -7.54 10.36
N ASN A 63 13.93 -6.94 11.50
CA ASN A 63 13.70 -7.59 12.78
C ASN A 63 12.54 -6.89 13.51
N SER A 64 12.29 -7.28 14.77
CA SER A 64 11.15 -6.77 15.53
C SER A 64 11.17 -5.27 15.84
N THR A 65 12.32 -4.58 15.73
CA THR A 65 12.46 -3.16 16.10
C THR A 65 13.03 -2.28 14.99
N ASN A 66 13.81 -2.85 14.08
CA ASN A 66 14.47 -2.11 13.00
C ASN A 66 14.37 -2.88 11.70
N GLY A 67 14.45 -2.16 10.58
CA GLY A 67 14.50 -2.75 9.26
C GLY A 67 15.28 -1.90 8.28
N ILE A 68 15.40 -2.43 7.07
CA ILE A 68 15.89 -1.73 5.90
C ILE A 68 14.71 -1.45 4.98
N TYR A 69 14.65 -0.23 4.48
CA TYR A 69 13.80 0.19 3.38
C TYR A 69 14.70 0.46 2.17
N ALA A 70 14.23 0.16 0.95
CA ALA A 70 15.00 0.43 -0.26
C ALA A 70 14.20 1.18 -1.34
N ILE A 71 14.87 2.12 -2.00
CA ILE A 71 14.40 2.77 -3.22
C ILE A 71 15.20 2.19 -4.40
N VAL A 72 14.50 1.60 -5.36
CA VAL A 72 15.10 0.92 -6.52
C VAL A 72 14.78 1.74 -7.76
N THR A 73 15.79 2.38 -8.35
CA THR A 73 15.66 3.10 -9.63
C THR A 73 16.19 2.24 -10.75
N LEU A 74 15.31 1.87 -11.68
CA LEU A 74 15.62 1.08 -12.86
C LEU A 74 15.67 1.98 -14.10
N LYS A 75 16.76 1.89 -14.86
CA LYS A 75 16.94 2.56 -16.15
C LYS A 75 16.81 1.53 -17.28
N ASN A 76 15.83 1.74 -18.15
CA ASN A 76 15.49 0.88 -19.28
C ASN A 76 16.06 1.46 -20.59
N GLY A 77 17.08 0.79 -21.12
CA GLY A 77 17.72 1.10 -22.40
C GLY A 77 17.56 -0.04 -23.41
N LEU A 78 16.49 -0.84 -23.30
CA LEU A 78 16.23 -1.94 -24.23
C LEU A 78 15.95 -1.41 -25.64
N GLN A 79 16.47 -2.12 -26.64
CA GLN A 79 16.28 -1.80 -28.06
C GLN A 79 15.76 -3.00 -28.87
N GLY A 80 16.05 -4.23 -28.45
CA GLY A 80 15.58 -5.44 -29.13
C GLY A 80 14.07 -5.63 -29.01
N ALA A 81 13.42 -6.03 -30.11
CA ALA A 81 11.97 -6.21 -30.19
C ALA A 81 11.42 -7.30 -29.24
N ASN A 82 12.27 -8.27 -28.86
CA ASN A 82 11.92 -9.37 -27.96
C ASN A 82 12.62 -9.29 -26.60
N ASP A 83 13.37 -8.21 -26.36
CA ASP A 83 14.04 -8.00 -25.08
C ASP A 83 13.05 -7.40 -24.10
N TYR A 84 13.13 -7.79 -22.84
CA TYR A 84 12.26 -7.27 -21.79
C TYR A 84 12.92 -7.32 -20.42
N ILE A 85 12.41 -6.48 -19.53
CA ILE A 85 12.66 -6.56 -18.09
C ILE A 85 11.34 -6.93 -17.44
N LEU A 86 11.35 -7.96 -16.59
CA LEU A 86 10.21 -8.35 -15.78
C LEU A 86 10.51 -8.01 -14.31
N VAL A 87 9.75 -7.07 -13.75
CA VAL A 87 9.84 -6.70 -12.34
C VAL A 87 8.73 -7.42 -11.60
N LYS A 88 9.07 -8.23 -10.60
CA LYS A 88 8.10 -8.76 -9.62
C LYS A 88 8.12 -7.84 -8.40
N LYS A 89 7.05 -7.06 -8.22
CA LYS A 89 6.89 -6.11 -7.11
C LYS A 89 6.74 -6.85 -5.78
N ILE A 90 6.86 -6.11 -4.68
CA ILE A 90 6.69 -6.64 -3.31
C ILE A 90 5.26 -7.16 -3.04
N THR A 91 4.27 -6.67 -3.78
CA THR A 91 2.88 -7.19 -3.77
C THR A 91 2.74 -8.55 -4.46
N GLY A 92 3.78 -9.01 -5.16
CA GLY A 92 3.78 -10.23 -5.96
C GLY A 92 3.31 -10.03 -7.41
N THR A 93 2.77 -8.86 -7.74
CA THR A 93 2.39 -8.48 -9.12
C THR A 93 3.62 -8.34 -10.02
N GLN A 94 3.41 -8.49 -11.33
CA GLN A 94 4.46 -8.41 -12.33
C GLN A 94 4.26 -7.23 -13.27
N GLN A 95 5.34 -6.48 -13.50
CA GLN A 95 5.40 -5.41 -14.49
C GLN A 95 6.43 -5.77 -15.55
N LYS A 96 6.01 -5.76 -16.82
CA LYS A 96 6.88 -6.02 -17.96
C LYS A 96 7.25 -4.72 -18.65
N LEU A 97 8.55 -4.42 -18.71
CA LEU A 97 9.12 -3.30 -19.45
C LEU A 97 9.72 -3.81 -20.76
N VAL A 98 9.46 -3.08 -21.83
CA VAL A 98 9.98 -3.33 -23.19
C VAL A 98 10.67 -2.07 -23.72
N SER A 99 11.22 -2.11 -24.93
CA SER A 99 11.96 -0.99 -25.52
C SER A 99 11.17 0.33 -25.60
N SER A 100 9.88 0.27 -25.89
CA SER A 100 8.97 1.42 -25.94
C SER A 100 8.41 1.84 -24.57
N GLY A 101 8.68 1.07 -23.51
CA GLY A 101 8.22 1.37 -22.16
C GLY A 101 8.98 2.55 -21.53
N ASN A 102 8.60 2.86 -20.29
CA ASN A 102 9.23 3.91 -19.50
C ASN A 102 10.74 3.71 -19.40
N LYS A 103 11.48 4.81 -19.52
CA LYS A 103 12.95 4.82 -19.51
C LYS A 103 13.53 4.79 -18.10
N VAL A 104 12.79 5.30 -17.14
CA VAL A 104 13.14 5.26 -15.72
C VAL A 104 11.88 4.84 -14.96
N GLU A 105 12.05 3.89 -14.06
CA GLU A 105 11.01 3.40 -13.15
C GLU A 105 11.59 3.37 -11.74
N THR A 106 10.77 3.72 -10.74
CA THR A 106 11.17 3.66 -9.34
C THR A 106 10.26 2.73 -8.58
N PHE A 107 10.84 1.83 -7.79
CA PHE A 107 10.13 0.90 -6.94
C PHE A 107 10.58 1.06 -5.50
N LYS A 108 9.71 0.67 -4.58
CA LYS A 108 9.95 0.71 -3.14
C LYS A 108 9.94 -0.71 -2.59
N VAL A 109 10.86 -1.00 -1.68
CA VAL A 109 10.97 -2.29 -1.01
C VAL A 109 10.91 -2.05 0.48
N ILE A 110 9.79 -2.42 1.11
CA ILE A 110 9.57 -2.24 2.55
C ILE A 110 10.32 -3.32 3.35
N PRO A 111 10.59 -3.10 4.65
CA PRO A 111 11.24 -4.10 5.49
C PRO A 111 10.57 -5.47 5.43
N GLY A 112 11.34 -6.55 5.50
CA GLY A 112 10.88 -7.94 5.44
C GLY A 112 10.49 -8.45 4.05
N SER A 113 10.56 -7.59 3.01
CA SER A 113 10.10 -7.92 1.65
C SER A 113 11.25 -8.01 0.63
N GLN A 114 10.92 -8.46 -0.57
CA GLN A 114 11.87 -8.59 -1.68
C GLN A 114 11.22 -8.23 -3.02
N LEU A 115 11.95 -7.48 -3.84
CA LEU A 115 11.63 -7.22 -5.24
C LEU A 115 12.60 -7.99 -6.13
N SER A 116 12.14 -8.48 -7.29
CA SER A 116 13.03 -9.12 -8.27
C SER A 116 12.98 -8.42 -9.62
N VAL A 117 14.16 -8.18 -10.22
CA VAL A 117 14.32 -7.64 -11.57
C VAL A 117 14.93 -8.72 -12.45
N GLN A 118 14.13 -9.28 -13.36
CA GLN A 118 14.61 -10.23 -14.37
C GLN A 118 14.86 -9.50 -15.69
N VAL A 119 16.07 -9.55 -16.22
CA VAL A 119 16.45 -8.93 -17.50
C VAL A 119 16.68 -10.02 -18.53
N VAL A 120 15.96 -9.95 -19.65
CA VAL A 120 16.01 -10.94 -20.73
C VAL A 120 16.30 -10.29 -22.07
N THR A 121 17.34 -10.76 -22.76
CA THR A 121 17.58 -10.46 -24.18
C THR A 121 17.51 -11.73 -25.02
N LYS A 122 17.11 -11.59 -26.29
CA LYS A 122 17.06 -12.71 -27.25
C LYS A 122 18.27 -12.72 -28.19
N SER A 123 18.27 -13.59 -29.18
CA SER A 123 19.48 -14.09 -29.87
C SER A 123 20.27 -13.08 -30.71
N VAL A 124 19.76 -11.88 -30.95
CA VAL A 124 20.47 -10.83 -31.70
C VAL A 124 20.94 -9.75 -30.72
N VAL A 125 22.22 -9.40 -30.76
CA VAL A 125 22.76 -8.27 -30.00
C VAL A 125 22.19 -6.98 -30.60
N MET A 126 21.25 -6.35 -29.89
CA MET A 126 20.56 -5.14 -30.34
C MET A 126 21.05 -3.87 -29.62
N ASN A 127 22.22 -3.92 -28.98
CA ASN A 127 22.74 -2.84 -28.12
C ASN A 127 21.77 -2.43 -27.00
N SER A 128 20.89 -3.34 -26.57
CA SER A 128 20.04 -3.15 -25.39
C SER A 128 20.92 -2.91 -24.16
N GLN A 129 20.49 -1.99 -23.30
CA GLN A 129 21.20 -1.64 -22.08
C GLN A 129 20.26 -1.59 -20.88
N PHE A 130 20.81 -1.76 -19.68
CA PHE A 130 20.09 -1.49 -18.44
C PHE A 130 21.03 -1.06 -17.31
N ALA A 131 20.46 -0.43 -16.29
CA ALA A 131 21.11 -0.18 -15.01
C ALA A 131 20.05 -0.14 -13.91
N VAL A 132 20.46 -0.47 -12.69
CA VAL A 132 19.67 -0.36 -11.48
C VAL A 132 20.53 0.29 -10.40
N SER A 133 19.95 1.26 -9.69
CA SER A 133 20.46 1.85 -8.46
C SER A 133 19.54 1.44 -7.32
N VAL A 134 20.11 1.04 -6.20
CA VAL A 134 19.37 0.68 -4.98
C VAL A 134 19.89 1.51 -3.83
N GLU A 135 19.06 2.39 -3.30
CA GLU A 135 19.35 3.22 -2.13
C GLU A 135 18.71 2.57 -0.90
N TYR A 136 19.51 2.27 0.12
CA TYR A 136 19.06 1.64 1.36
C TYR A 136 18.99 2.65 2.50
N HIS A 137 17.91 2.57 3.27
CA HIS A 137 17.66 3.41 4.44
C HIS A 137 17.31 2.54 5.64
N GLY A 138 17.94 2.82 6.78
CA GLY A 138 17.60 2.25 8.06
C GLY A 138 16.30 2.87 8.57
N VAL A 139 15.39 2.02 9.04
CA VAL A 139 14.09 2.46 9.55
C VAL A 139 13.78 1.79 10.88
N VAL A 140 13.07 2.52 11.74
CA VAL A 140 12.54 2.00 13.00
C VAL A 140 11.14 1.45 12.76
N ILE A 141 10.91 0.21 13.17
CA ILE A 141 9.59 -0.42 13.09
C ILE A 141 8.72 0.14 14.21
N GLY A 142 7.52 0.59 13.84
CA GLY A 142 6.60 1.20 14.79
C GLY A 142 5.98 0.19 15.76
N PRO A 143 5.16 0.69 16.70
CA PRO A 143 4.64 -0.12 17.78
C PRO A 143 3.64 -1.17 17.29
N LYS A 144 3.49 -2.23 18.12
CA LYS A 144 2.36 -3.14 18.04
C LYS A 144 1.27 -2.64 18.99
N VAL A 145 0.06 -2.44 18.47
CA VAL A 145 -1.09 -1.92 19.20
C VAL A 145 -2.19 -2.97 19.20
N GLN A 146 -2.68 -3.33 20.38
CA GLN A 146 -3.85 -4.20 20.48
C GLN A 146 -5.09 -3.42 20.04
N MET A 147 -5.91 -4.00 19.16
CA MET A 147 -7.20 -3.43 18.82
C MET A 147 -8.06 -3.29 20.08
N LYS A 148 -8.68 -2.13 20.21
CA LYS A 148 -9.64 -1.82 21.25
C LYS A 148 -10.87 -2.72 21.11
N THR A 149 -11.47 -3.02 22.26
CA THR A 149 -12.72 -3.78 22.43
C THR A 149 -13.68 -2.93 23.27
N GLY A 150 -14.89 -3.38 23.62
CA GLY A 150 -15.73 -2.66 24.58
C GLY A 150 -16.58 -1.54 23.97
N GLY A 151 -16.86 -1.57 22.66
CA GLY A 151 -17.56 -0.48 21.97
C GLY A 151 -16.69 0.73 21.64
N GLU A 152 -15.36 0.59 21.66
CA GLU A 152 -14.44 1.62 21.17
C GLU A 152 -14.02 1.35 19.72
N MET A 153 -14.10 2.37 18.87
CA MET A 153 -13.75 2.25 17.45
C MET A 153 -12.23 2.25 17.26
N ASN A 154 -11.73 1.36 16.41
CA ASN A 154 -10.34 1.38 15.98
C ASN A 154 -10.23 2.14 14.67
N TYR A 155 -9.53 3.26 14.68
CA TYR A 155 -9.27 4.06 13.49
C TYR A 155 -7.83 4.54 13.51
N LEU A 156 -7.31 4.87 12.34
CA LEU A 156 -5.98 5.42 12.18
C LEU A 156 -6.02 6.52 11.11
N ASP A 157 -5.49 7.68 11.47
CA ASP A 157 -4.99 8.62 10.47
C ASP A 157 -3.48 8.41 10.37
N VAL A 158 -3.02 7.94 9.22
CA VAL A 158 -1.60 7.62 8.97
C VAL A 158 -0.70 8.83 9.22
N LYS A 159 -1.19 10.07 9.07
CA LYS A 159 -0.40 11.27 9.39
C LYS A 159 0.01 11.32 10.87
N THR A 160 -0.73 10.65 11.76
CA THR A 160 -0.50 10.66 13.22
C THR A 160 0.56 9.68 13.69
N ILE A 161 0.96 8.71 12.86
CA ILE A 161 2.06 7.77 13.18
C ILE A 161 3.42 8.26 12.66
N ASN A 162 3.48 9.41 12.00
CA ASN A 162 4.76 10.01 11.61
C ASN A 162 5.48 10.57 12.85
N HIS A 163 6.48 9.82 13.32
CA HIS A 163 7.29 10.14 14.49
C HIS A 163 8.54 10.98 14.16
N GLY A 164 8.43 11.93 13.23
CA GLY A 164 9.50 12.88 12.90
C GLY A 164 10.53 12.35 11.90
N SER A 165 10.14 11.38 11.06
CA SER A 165 10.93 10.90 9.92
C SER A 165 10.05 10.91 8.68
N ASP A 166 10.38 11.77 7.73
CA ASP A 166 9.62 11.95 6.47
C ASP A 166 9.71 10.72 5.54
N LEU A 167 10.52 9.72 5.91
CA LEU A 167 10.87 8.59 5.04
C LEU A 167 10.08 7.32 5.32
N PHE A 168 9.65 7.10 6.57
CA PHE A 168 9.05 5.82 6.98
C PHE A 168 8.29 5.92 8.30
N SER A 169 7.10 5.35 8.34
CA SER A 169 6.29 5.17 9.54
C SER A 169 5.50 3.88 9.44
N SER A 170 5.25 3.23 10.58
CA SER A 170 4.43 2.02 10.60
C SER A 170 3.73 1.83 11.93
N VAL A 171 2.68 1.02 11.92
CA VAL A 171 2.02 0.50 13.11
C VAL A 171 1.48 -0.88 12.80
N THR A 172 1.57 -1.80 13.75
CA THR A 172 0.94 -3.12 13.62
C THR A 172 -0.23 -3.23 14.58
N TYR A 173 -1.42 -3.45 14.06
CA TYR A 173 -2.59 -3.80 14.85
C TYR A 173 -2.63 -5.31 15.11
N VAL A 174 -2.97 -5.68 16.34
CA VAL A 174 -3.13 -7.06 16.79
C VAL A 174 -4.57 -7.27 17.22
N SER A 175 -5.19 -8.34 16.76
CA SER A 175 -6.57 -8.71 17.09
C SER A 175 -6.67 -10.16 17.55
N MET A 176 -7.76 -10.51 18.22
CA MET A 176 -8.10 -11.91 18.50
C MET A 176 -8.78 -12.59 17.30
N GLU A 177 -9.30 -11.80 16.37
CA GLU A 177 -9.97 -12.22 15.14
C GLU A 177 -9.21 -11.71 13.91
N HIS A 178 -9.65 -12.13 12.72
CA HIS A 178 -9.27 -11.46 11.48
C HIS A 178 -9.73 -10.00 11.51
N ILE A 179 -8.95 -9.13 10.86
CA ILE A 179 -9.16 -7.68 10.85
C ILE A 179 -9.71 -7.32 9.47
N VAL A 180 -10.85 -6.63 9.46
CA VAL A 180 -11.36 -5.95 8.28
C VAL A 180 -10.79 -4.53 8.31
N LEU A 181 -10.05 -4.17 7.26
CA LEU A 181 -9.62 -2.79 7.03
C LEU A 181 -10.59 -2.15 6.05
N THR A 182 -11.15 -1.01 6.42
CA THR A 182 -12.00 -0.20 5.55
C THR A 182 -11.32 1.17 5.35
N LEU A 183 -11.10 1.56 4.10
CA LEU A 183 -10.59 2.90 3.79
C LEU A 183 -11.66 3.95 4.11
N ALA A 184 -11.28 4.96 4.89
CA ALA A 184 -12.14 6.10 5.18
C ALA A 184 -11.91 7.19 4.13
N GLY A 185 -12.86 7.33 3.20
CA GLY A 185 -12.84 8.41 2.20
C GLY A 185 -14.13 8.46 1.40
N THR A 186 -14.34 9.57 0.69
CA THR A 186 -15.48 9.73 -0.21
C THR A 186 -15.18 9.11 -1.58
N GLU A 187 -16.21 8.66 -2.31
CA GLU A 187 -16.07 8.17 -3.71
C GLU A 187 -15.31 9.14 -4.62
N PHE A 188 -15.36 10.43 -4.31
CA PHE A 188 -14.81 11.51 -5.10
C PHE A 188 -13.37 11.89 -4.74
N ASP A 189 -12.87 11.54 -3.54
CA ASP A 189 -11.47 11.81 -3.14
C ASP A 189 -10.47 10.91 -3.87
N TYR A 190 -10.91 9.73 -4.34
CA TYR A 190 -10.01 8.73 -4.93
C TYR A 190 -9.80 8.89 -6.44
N HIS A 191 -10.44 9.88 -7.08
CA HIS A 191 -10.40 10.03 -8.53
C HIS A 191 -9.20 10.81 -9.10
N TYR A 192 -8.25 11.30 -8.31
CA TYR A 192 -7.38 12.36 -8.84
C TYR A 192 -5.86 12.24 -8.79
N ASP A 193 -5.23 11.22 -8.20
CA ASP A 193 -3.78 11.05 -8.40
C ASP A 193 -3.28 9.67 -7.99
N SER A 194 -3.01 8.77 -8.94
CA SER A 194 -2.37 7.48 -8.64
C SER A 194 -1.01 7.65 -7.96
N ASN A 195 -0.35 8.81 -8.12
CA ASN A 195 0.92 9.10 -7.45
C ASN A 195 0.75 9.46 -5.95
N VAL A 196 -0.49 9.53 -5.44
CA VAL A 196 -0.79 9.74 -4.01
C VAL A 196 -0.69 8.46 -3.18
N TYR A 197 -0.99 7.32 -3.79
CA TYR A 197 -1.17 6.06 -3.07
C TYR A 197 0.04 5.11 -3.17
N ASP A 198 1.00 5.40 -4.06
CA ASP A 198 2.29 4.71 -4.25
C ASP A 198 3.26 4.78 -3.04
N THR A 199 2.79 5.21 -1.87
CA THR A 199 3.61 5.49 -0.69
C THR A 199 3.13 4.77 0.57
N CYS A 200 2.02 4.05 0.50
CA CYS A 200 1.45 3.36 1.66
C CYS A 200 1.15 1.90 1.32
N TYR A 201 1.41 1.02 2.29
CA TYR A 201 1.24 -0.41 2.15
C TYR A 201 0.47 -0.98 3.33
N PHE A 202 -0.35 -1.97 3.06
CA PHE A 202 -0.95 -2.83 4.07
C PHE A 202 -0.34 -4.22 3.99
N ILE A 203 0.10 -4.74 5.13
CA ILE A 203 0.67 -6.08 5.25
C ILE A 203 -0.32 -6.93 6.06
N ASP A 204 -0.86 -7.97 5.44
CA ASP A 204 -1.51 -9.05 6.17
C ASP A 204 -0.43 -9.82 6.95
N GLY A 205 -0.33 -9.54 8.25
CA GLY A 205 0.74 -10.02 9.12
C GLY A 205 1.61 -8.93 9.71
N THR A 206 2.90 -9.27 9.91
CA THR A 206 3.93 -8.38 10.47
C THR A 206 5.11 -8.30 9.50
N PHE A 207 6.04 -7.38 9.73
CA PHE A 207 7.27 -7.31 8.92
C PHE A 207 8.05 -8.63 8.89
N GLU A 208 8.09 -9.38 9.99
CA GLU A 208 8.82 -10.65 10.10
C GLU A 208 8.04 -11.85 9.53
N ASN A 209 6.71 -11.71 9.37
CA ASN A 209 5.83 -12.77 8.90
C ASN A 209 4.73 -12.18 8.02
N GLN A 210 5.08 -11.89 6.77
CA GLN A 210 4.22 -11.29 5.77
C GLN A 210 3.47 -12.40 5.01
N ARG A 211 2.13 -12.39 5.03
CA ARG A 211 1.34 -13.27 4.17
C ARG A 211 1.10 -12.66 2.81
N LYS A 212 0.78 -11.37 2.79
CA LYS A 212 0.56 -10.58 1.58
C LYS A 212 0.78 -9.11 1.86
N ILE A 213 1.28 -8.40 0.85
CA ILE A 213 1.43 -6.95 0.85
C ILE A 213 0.46 -6.39 -0.20
N TYR A 214 -0.24 -5.34 0.17
CA TYR A 214 -1.18 -4.61 -0.67
C TYR A 214 -0.70 -3.16 -0.82
N GLU A 215 -0.85 -2.62 -2.02
CA GLU A 215 -0.78 -1.18 -2.29
C GLU A 215 -2.17 -0.57 -2.07
N VAL A 216 -2.26 0.71 -1.72
CA VAL A 216 -3.59 1.33 -1.49
C VAL A 216 -4.43 1.37 -2.77
N ASP A 217 -3.78 1.45 -3.94
CA ASP A 217 -4.42 1.31 -5.26
C ASP A 217 -5.08 -0.06 -5.51
N ASP A 218 -4.76 -1.07 -4.68
CA ASP A 218 -5.49 -2.34 -4.70
C ASP A 218 -6.94 -2.17 -4.22
N PHE A 219 -7.28 -1.05 -3.58
CA PHE A 219 -8.59 -0.70 -3.00
C PHE A 219 -9.23 0.53 -3.65
N ALA A 220 -8.84 0.86 -4.89
CA ALA A 220 -9.43 1.93 -5.69
C ALA A 220 -10.98 1.83 -5.75
N PRO A 221 -11.73 2.93 -5.94
CA PRO A 221 -13.19 2.99 -5.77
C PRO A 221 -14.01 2.03 -6.67
N ASP A 222 -13.40 1.53 -7.76
CA ASP A 222 -13.98 0.49 -8.65
C ASP A 222 -13.73 -0.95 -8.16
N LYS A 223 -13.12 -1.13 -6.97
CA LYS A 223 -12.80 -2.40 -6.32
C LYS A 223 -13.37 -2.43 -4.90
N ASP A 224 -13.36 -3.61 -4.28
CA ASP A 224 -13.71 -3.79 -2.87
C ASP A 224 -12.86 -2.82 -2.00
N ARG A 225 -13.53 -1.90 -1.30
CA ARG A 225 -12.88 -0.83 -0.48
C ARG A 225 -12.41 -1.33 0.88
N ASP A 226 -12.69 -2.60 1.15
CA ASP A 226 -12.30 -3.32 2.33
C ASP A 226 -11.52 -4.58 1.96
N PHE A 227 -10.75 -5.07 2.93
CA PHE A 227 -10.31 -6.46 2.89
C PHE A 227 -10.21 -7.03 4.28
N THR A 228 -10.34 -8.35 4.33
CA THR A 228 -10.14 -9.13 5.55
C THR A 228 -8.77 -9.77 5.55
N THR A 229 -8.02 -9.58 6.64
CA THR A 229 -6.73 -10.24 6.86
C THR A 229 -6.91 -11.75 7.08
N ILE A 230 -5.94 -12.57 6.67
CA ILE A 230 -5.89 -13.98 7.08
C ILE A 230 -5.06 -14.12 8.36
N ALA A 231 -4.10 -13.24 8.62
CA ALA A 231 -3.44 -13.16 9.91
C ALA A 231 -4.32 -12.40 10.91
N HIS A 232 -4.01 -12.56 12.21
CA HIS A 232 -4.60 -11.77 13.29
C HIS A 232 -3.80 -10.47 13.54
N HIS A 233 -2.99 -10.08 12.54
CA HIS A 233 -2.12 -8.92 12.56
C HIS A 233 -2.27 -8.17 11.25
N LEU A 234 -2.31 -6.85 11.33
CA LEU A 234 -2.33 -5.97 10.19
C LEU A 234 -1.26 -4.91 10.40
N THR A 235 -0.27 -4.82 9.51
CA THR A 235 0.73 -3.76 9.58
C THR A 235 0.46 -2.72 8.50
N ILE A 236 0.33 -1.47 8.94
CA ILE A 236 0.15 -0.31 8.07
C ILE A 236 1.49 0.39 7.97
N VAL A 237 1.93 0.68 6.75
CA VAL A 237 3.21 1.31 6.44
C VAL A 237 2.97 2.55 5.60
N SER A 238 3.66 3.64 5.93
CA SER A 238 3.65 4.88 5.16
C SER A 238 5.07 5.40 4.93
N LEU A 239 5.31 5.90 3.73
CA LEU A 239 6.61 6.37 3.25
C LEU A 239 6.60 7.84 2.82
N GLN A 240 5.45 8.53 2.95
CA GLN A 240 5.29 9.97 2.72
C GLN A 240 4.12 10.51 3.57
N GLU A 241 4.05 11.83 3.75
CA GLU A 241 3.05 12.54 4.56
C GLU A 241 1.60 12.46 4.07
N LYS A 242 1.29 11.64 3.05
CA LYS A 242 -0.05 11.60 2.47
C LYS A 242 -1.04 10.96 3.45
N VAL A 243 -2.24 11.54 3.47
CA VAL A 243 -3.27 11.29 4.48
C VAL A 243 -4.09 10.07 4.07
N ILE A 244 -3.75 8.91 4.61
CA ILE A 244 -4.62 7.73 4.54
C ILE A 244 -5.30 7.57 5.88
N GLN A 245 -6.62 7.52 5.81
CA GLN A 245 -7.49 7.32 6.95
C GLN A 245 -8.16 5.96 6.80
N VAL A 246 -8.17 5.18 7.87
CA VAL A 246 -8.77 3.85 7.89
C VAL A 246 -9.55 3.63 9.16
N VAL A 247 -10.55 2.76 9.07
CA VAL A 247 -11.24 2.17 10.22
C VAL A 247 -11.01 0.66 10.18
N LEU A 248 -10.80 0.07 11.36
CA LEU A 248 -10.44 -1.32 11.53
C LEU A 248 -11.47 -2.01 12.41
N ASN A 249 -12.00 -3.14 11.97
CA ASN A 249 -12.98 -3.90 12.74
C ASN A 249 -12.57 -5.37 12.81
N PRO A 250 -12.80 -6.07 13.94
CA PRO A 250 -12.84 -7.53 13.91
C PRO A 250 -13.99 -8.00 12.99
N VAL A 251 -13.81 -9.15 12.34
CA VAL A 251 -14.83 -9.71 11.43
C VAL A 251 -16.22 -9.83 12.07
N SER A 252 -16.29 -10.15 13.37
CA SER A 252 -17.55 -10.23 14.11
C SER A 252 -18.40 -8.95 14.10
N GLU A 253 -17.78 -7.78 13.94
CA GLU A 253 -18.49 -6.49 13.84
C GLU A 253 -19.01 -6.19 12.43
N VAL A 254 -18.42 -6.80 11.40
CA VAL A 254 -18.71 -6.50 9.99
C VAL A 254 -19.69 -7.50 9.38
N GLN A 255 -19.49 -8.80 9.64
CA GLN A 255 -20.15 -9.92 8.94
C GLN A 255 -21.69 -9.94 9.01
N GLN A 256 -22.28 -9.16 9.92
CA GLN A 256 -23.72 -9.08 10.09
C GLN A 256 -24.39 -8.06 9.15
N PHE A 257 -23.61 -7.23 8.46
CA PHE A 257 -24.10 -6.20 7.54
C PHE A 257 -23.93 -6.65 6.09
N ASP A 258 -24.80 -6.13 5.22
CA ASP A 258 -24.64 -6.28 3.78
C ASP A 258 -23.44 -5.46 3.31
N ASP A 259 -23.33 -4.23 3.82
CA ASP A 259 -22.23 -3.31 3.57
C ASP A 259 -21.83 -2.55 4.85
N LEU A 260 -20.53 -2.36 5.06
CA LEU A 260 -19.98 -1.47 6.08
C LEU A 260 -19.06 -0.44 5.43
N TYR A 261 -19.32 0.84 5.67
CA TYR A 261 -18.56 1.94 5.12
C TYR A 261 -17.85 2.72 6.22
N ALA A 262 -16.64 3.17 5.94
CA ALA A 262 -15.92 4.13 6.76
C ALA A 262 -15.88 5.49 6.06
N VAL A 263 -16.21 6.56 6.79
CA VAL A 263 -16.33 7.90 6.21
C VAL A 263 -15.68 8.95 7.12
N PRO A 264 -14.77 9.80 6.61
CA PRO A 264 -14.26 10.91 7.38
C PRO A 264 -15.32 12.01 7.51
N VAL A 265 -15.49 12.55 8.71
CA VAL A 265 -16.39 13.69 8.94
C VAL A 265 -15.66 14.99 8.58
N THR A 266 -16.14 15.67 7.55
CA THR A 266 -15.65 16.97 7.10
C THR A 266 -16.54 18.10 7.61
N ASN A 267 -16.13 19.37 7.43
CA ASN A 267 -16.97 20.52 7.76
C ASN A 267 -18.10 20.78 6.75
N THR A 268 -18.05 20.12 5.59
CA THR A 268 -19.11 20.16 4.58
C THR A 268 -20.22 19.17 4.92
N SER A 269 -21.46 19.59 4.75
CA SER A 269 -22.62 18.71 4.92
C SER A 269 -22.76 17.83 3.69
N GLU A 270 -22.48 16.54 3.86
CA GLU A 270 -22.66 15.52 2.82
C GLU A 270 -23.96 14.74 3.06
N VAL A 271 -24.58 14.26 1.99
CA VAL A 271 -25.81 13.45 2.06
C VAL A 271 -25.43 11.98 1.90
N TYR A 272 -25.90 11.17 2.84
CA TYR A 272 -25.74 9.72 2.84
C TYR A 272 -27.11 9.05 2.75
N TYR A 273 -27.11 7.87 2.14
CA TYR A 273 -28.29 7.08 1.86
C TYR A 273 -28.06 5.68 2.39
N THR A 274 -29.04 5.12 3.08
CA THR A 274 -29.04 3.70 3.44
C THR A 274 -30.12 3.00 2.64
N THR A 275 -29.92 1.73 2.30
CA THR A 275 -30.93 0.96 1.56
C THR A 275 -31.15 -0.43 2.12
N ASN A 276 -30.12 -1.03 2.73
CA ASN A 276 -30.16 -2.40 3.21
C ASN A 276 -29.75 -2.46 4.69
N ASN A 277 -29.25 -3.61 5.12
CA ASN A 277 -28.70 -3.79 6.44
C ASN A 277 -27.26 -3.26 6.45
N ASP A 278 -27.13 -1.93 6.49
CA ASP A 278 -25.87 -1.21 6.27
C ASP A 278 -25.36 -0.57 7.58
N ALA A 279 -24.04 -0.45 7.70
CA ALA A 279 -23.40 0.34 8.76
C ALA A 279 -22.48 1.41 8.16
N TYR A 280 -22.60 2.65 8.64
CA TYR A 280 -21.69 3.74 8.29
C TYR A 280 -20.95 4.22 9.52
N GLU A 281 -19.65 3.95 9.58
CA GLU A 281 -18.73 4.38 10.63
C GLU A 281 -18.13 5.74 10.26
N PHE A 282 -18.47 6.76 11.03
CA PHE A 282 -18.03 8.12 10.82
C PHE A 282 -16.96 8.51 11.84
N VAL A 283 -15.82 9.01 11.35
CA VAL A 283 -14.72 9.46 12.21
C VAL A 283 -14.39 10.92 11.89
N ASN A 284 -14.51 11.80 12.88
CA ASN A 284 -13.99 13.16 12.78
C ASN A 284 -12.50 13.14 13.09
N PHE A 285 -11.63 12.94 12.08
CA PHE A 285 -10.20 12.79 12.32
C PHE A 285 -9.52 14.03 12.90
N ASP A 286 -10.04 15.23 12.60
CA ASP A 286 -9.40 16.49 12.99
C ASP A 286 -9.89 17.06 14.34
N SER A 287 -11.08 16.66 14.82
CA SER A 287 -11.68 17.21 16.04
C SER A 287 -12.61 16.23 16.76
N VAL A 288 -13.29 16.68 17.79
CA VAL A 288 -14.53 16.08 18.31
C VAL A 288 -15.73 16.91 17.84
N GLY A 289 -16.91 16.30 17.83
CA GLY A 289 -18.16 16.97 17.52
C GLY A 289 -18.68 16.64 16.13
N ILE A 290 -19.87 16.08 16.07
CA ILE A 290 -20.54 15.64 14.86
C ILE A 290 -21.99 16.12 14.89
N VAL A 291 -22.45 16.74 13.81
CA VAL A 291 -23.83 17.19 13.63
C VAL A 291 -24.49 16.31 12.59
N MET A 292 -25.60 15.67 12.95
CA MET A 292 -26.40 14.83 12.07
C MET A 292 -27.79 15.43 11.87
N GLU A 293 -28.29 15.44 10.64
CA GLU A 293 -29.67 15.81 10.33
C GLU A 293 -30.32 14.71 9.50
N VAL A 294 -31.47 14.21 9.94
CA VAL A 294 -32.27 13.29 9.12
C VAL A 294 -33.02 14.13 8.10
N VAL A 295 -32.67 13.95 6.83
CA VAL A 295 -33.29 14.67 5.72
C VAL A 295 -34.66 14.06 5.43
N LYS A 296 -34.71 12.73 5.31
CA LYS A 296 -35.93 12.03 4.90
C LYS A 296 -35.88 10.57 5.29
N VAL A 297 -36.97 10.05 5.83
CA VAL A 297 -37.18 8.60 5.99
C VAL A 297 -38.12 8.12 4.88
N ILE A 298 -37.65 7.20 4.04
CA ILE A 298 -38.37 6.70 2.87
C ILE A 298 -39.21 5.47 3.23
N THR A 299 -38.63 4.51 3.95
CA THR A 299 -39.32 3.26 4.35
C THR A 299 -39.83 3.36 5.79
N TRP A 300 -41.10 3.00 6.03
CA TRP A 300 -41.69 2.92 7.37
C TRP A 300 -42.28 1.53 7.64
N PRO A 301 -42.05 0.92 8.82
CA PRO A 301 -41.25 1.41 9.94
C PRO A 301 -39.73 1.38 9.66
N CYS A 302 -39.00 2.40 10.14
CA CYS A 302 -37.55 2.54 9.96
C CYS A 302 -36.81 2.24 11.27
N ARG A 303 -36.28 1.02 11.41
CA ARG A 303 -35.40 0.63 12.51
C ARG A 303 -33.96 0.98 12.18
N ALA A 304 -33.53 2.15 12.62
CA ALA A 304 -32.15 2.59 12.52
C ALA A 304 -31.71 3.30 13.81
N ILE A 305 -30.44 3.16 14.15
CA ILE A 305 -29.85 3.72 15.37
C ILE A 305 -28.52 4.39 15.07
N VAL A 306 -28.16 5.35 15.92
CA VAL A 306 -26.82 5.93 15.97
C VAL A 306 -26.17 5.47 17.26
N VAL A 307 -24.96 4.92 17.17
CA VAL A 307 -24.18 4.44 18.33
C VAL A 307 -22.83 5.16 18.42
N ASN A 308 -22.23 5.20 19.60
CA ASN A 308 -20.99 5.95 19.88
C ASN A 308 -19.70 5.14 19.67
N GLY A 309 -19.68 4.21 18.73
CA GLY A 309 -18.61 3.22 18.56
C GLY A 309 -18.88 2.31 17.37
N PRO A 310 -18.14 1.20 17.22
CA PRO A 310 -18.39 0.23 16.17
C PRO A 310 -19.79 -0.38 16.30
N PRO A 311 -20.33 -1.01 15.26
CA PRO A 311 -21.70 -1.51 15.24
C PRO A 311 -21.89 -2.83 16.04
N ASN A 312 -21.50 -2.83 17.32
CA ASN A 312 -21.63 -3.96 18.23
C ASN A 312 -22.51 -3.64 19.45
N ALA A 313 -22.82 -4.67 20.24
CA ALA A 313 -23.74 -4.57 21.38
C ALA A 313 -23.17 -3.77 22.58
N GLU A 314 -21.86 -3.54 22.61
CA GLU A 314 -21.19 -2.78 23.68
C GLU A 314 -21.25 -1.27 23.42
N SER A 315 -21.44 -0.86 22.16
CA SER A 315 -21.64 0.53 21.79
C SER A 315 -22.96 1.09 22.32
N LYS A 316 -22.90 2.28 22.92
CA LYS A 316 -24.05 2.98 23.49
C LYS A 316 -24.86 3.65 22.38
N VAL A 317 -26.17 3.41 22.39
CA VAL A 317 -27.13 4.13 21.54
C VAL A 317 -27.17 5.61 21.93
N LEU A 318 -26.87 6.47 20.95
CA LEU A 318 -26.95 7.92 21.03
C LEU A 318 -28.32 8.44 20.56
N LEU A 319 -28.89 7.82 19.54
CA LEU A 319 -30.16 8.21 18.93
C LEU A 319 -30.85 6.98 18.32
N SER A 320 -32.17 6.91 18.46
CA SER A 320 -33.01 6.01 17.66
C SER A 320 -33.78 6.83 16.62
N LEU A 321 -33.72 6.39 15.36
CA LEU A 321 -34.41 7.03 14.25
C LEU A 321 -35.89 6.62 14.16
N ASP A 322 -36.32 5.60 14.92
CA ASP A 322 -37.74 5.24 15.08
C ASP A 322 -38.57 6.45 15.59
N SER A 323 -37.91 7.38 16.30
CA SER A 323 -38.51 8.61 16.83
C SER A 323 -38.76 9.71 15.79
N ASN A 324 -38.30 9.51 14.55
CA ASN A 324 -38.34 10.49 13.46
C ASN A 324 -37.86 11.89 13.89
N PRO A 325 -36.58 12.04 14.28
CA PRO A 325 -36.07 13.30 14.79
C PRO A 325 -36.14 14.40 13.72
N THR A 326 -36.84 15.49 14.02
CA THR A 326 -37.10 16.61 13.08
C THR A 326 -36.10 17.76 13.20
N LYS A 327 -35.13 17.65 14.10
CA LYS A 327 -34.10 18.67 14.33
C LYS A 327 -32.70 18.06 14.20
N PRO A 328 -31.71 18.85 13.77
CA PRO A 328 -30.31 18.43 13.81
C PRO A 328 -29.91 17.98 15.22
N GLN A 329 -29.19 16.87 15.29
CA GLN A 329 -28.66 16.28 16.51
C GLN A 329 -27.17 16.58 16.59
N ILE A 330 -26.70 16.99 17.77
CA ILE A 330 -25.30 17.32 18.01
C ILE A 330 -24.72 16.28 18.96
N PHE A 331 -23.68 15.58 18.51
CA PHE A 331 -22.98 14.57 19.27
C PHE A 331 -21.56 15.07 19.57
N ASN A 332 -21.23 15.27 20.85
CA ASN A 332 -19.88 15.62 21.27
C ASN A 332 -18.99 14.36 21.36
N VAL A 333 -18.76 13.72 20.22
CA VAL A 333 -18.00 12.47 20.09
C VAL A 333 -16.96 12.59 18.98
N LYS A 334 -15.92 11.75 19.04
CA LYS A 334 -14.89 11.65 17.99
C LYS A 334 -15.39 10.87 16.78
N TYR A 335 -16.21 9.86 17.03
CA TYR A 335 -16.77 8.96 16.04
C TYR A 335 -18.18 8.52 16.44
N LEU A 336 -18.95 8.09 15.46
CA LEU A 336 -20.25 7.44 15.64
C LEU A 336 -20.48 6.44 14.52
N THR A 337 -21.43 5.54 14.71
CA THR A 337 -21.88 4.64 13.64
C THR A 337 -23.38 4.78 13.45
N VAL A 338 -23.81 4.95 12.21
CA VAL A 338 -25.21 4.88 11.81
C VAL A 338 -25.47 3.45 11.35
N VAL A 339 -26.36 2.75 12.05
CA VAL A 339 -26.72 1.35 11.76
C VAL A 339 -28.15 1.31 11.24
N SER A 340 -28.32 0.86 10.01
CA SER A 340 -29.61 0.60 9.37
C SER A 340 -29.93 -0.88 9.41
N TYR A 341 -31.09 -1.26 9.94
CA TYR A 341 -31.55 -2.65 9.91
C TYR A 341 -32.55 -2.85 8.76
N GLY A 342 -32.09 -2.65 7.51
CA GLY A 342 -32.92 -2.84 6.31
C GLY A 342 -33.85 -1.66 6.03
N CYS A 343 -33.43 -0.44 6.37
CA CYS A 343 -34.25 0.75 6.24
C CYS A 343 -33.67 1.74 5.23
N ASN A 344 -34.55 2.42 4.50
CA ASN A 344 -34.16 3.44 3.55
C ASN A 344 -34.42 4.84 4.13
N PHE A 345 -33.34 5.57 4.39
CA PHE A 345 -33.39 6.97 4.79
C PHE A 345 -32.16 7.75 4.33
N GLU A 346 -32.37 9.05 4.23
CA GLU A 346 -31.40 10.06 3.83
C GLU A 346 -31.03 10.89 5.07
N PHE A 347 -29.74 11.09 5.29
CA PHE A 347 -29.23 11.90 6.38
C PHE A 347 -28.00 12.67 5.95
N THR A 348 -27.72 13.76 6.64
CA THR A 348 -26.47 14.50 6.49
C THR A 348 -25.64 14.44 7.74
N LEU A 349 -24.32 14.52 7.55
CA LEU A 349 -23.34 14.65 8.62
C LEU A 349 -22.32 15.73 8.26
N ARG A 350 -21.84 16.41 9.31
CA ARG A 350 -20.71 17.34 9.25
C ARG A 350 -20.05 17.50 10.62
N SER A 351 -18.85 18.03 10.62
CA SER A 351 -18.16 18.51 11.81
C SER A 351 -18.98 19.65 12.46
N SER A 352 -18.99 19.67 13.80
CA SER A 352 -19.57 20.80 14.55
C SER A 352 -18.72 22.06 14.51
N ASN A 353 -17.43 21.90 14.22
CA ASN A 353 -16.41 22.95 14.21
C ASN A 353 -16.07 23.39 12.79
#